data_AF-A0A7W0G3L6-F1
#
_entry.id   AF-A0A7W0G3L6-F1
#
_cell.length_a   1.000
_cell.length_b   1.000
_cell.length_c   1.000
_cell.angle_alpha   90.00
_cell.angle_beta   90.00
_cell.angle_gamma   90.00
#
_symmetry.space_group_name_H-M   'P 1'
#
loop_
_entity.id
_entity.type
_entity.pdbx_description
1 polymer ?
#
loop_
_entity_poly.entity_id
_entity_poly.type
_entity_poly.pdbx_seq_one_letter_code
_entity_poly.pdbx_strand_id
1 'polypeptide(L)'
;MPSGKTHDAITLLLAPPTLAAGWGLTGDWTLATAATCAMLFGGLMFGPDLDIQSRQYTRWGVFRFLWFPYKVMFRHRSRWSHGIIFGTLIRVVYFAAVLTLVAWGGVYLRAVFLSEGTPPGWDDVLYAWRVIEENAAAYGVGG
;
A
#
# COMPACT_ATOMS: atom_id res chain seq x y z
N MET A 1 -23.62 7.36 -0.96
CA MET A 1 -22.50 7.19 -1.92
C MET A 1 -23.03 6.44 -3.13
N PRO A 2 -22.48 6.69 -4.34
CA PRO A 2 -22.78 5.90 -5.53
C PRO A 2 -22.53 4.41 -5.27
N SER A 3 -23.20 3.53 -6.03
CA SER A 3 -22.96 2.08 -5.91
C SER A 3 -21.49 1.75 -6.22
N GLY A 4 -20.97 0.63 -5.69
CA GLY A 4 -19.62 0.16 -6.01
C GLY A 4 -19.37 0.02 -7.53
N LYS A 5 -20.41 -0.35 -8.30
CA LYS A 5 -20.33 -0.41 -9.78
C LYS A 5 -20.11 0.96 -10.41
N THR A 6 -20.81 1.98 -9.92
CA THR A 6 -20.66 3.36 -10.39
C THR A 6 -19.27 3.89 -10.07
N HIS A 7 -18.76 3.59 -8.88
CA HIS A 7 -17.40 3.95 -8.50
C HIS A 7 -16.37 3.31 -9.43
N ASP A 8 -16.48 2.01 -9.68
CA ASP A 8 -15.57 1.28 -10.58
C ASP A 8 -15.58 1.85 -12.00
N ALA A 9 -16.77 2.15 -12.53
CA ALA A 9 -16.92 2.72 -13.85
C ALA A 9 -16.22 4.09 -13.96
N ILE A 10 -16.36 4.93 -12.93
CA ILE A 10 -15.66 6.22 -12.86
C ILE A 10 -14.14 5.99 -12.79
N THR A 11 -13.66 5.06 -11.95
CA THR A 11 -12.22 4.75 -11.85
C THR A 11 -11.64 4.31 -13.20
N LEU A 12 -12.35 3.44 -13.93
CA LEU A 12 -11.91 2.97 -15.26
C LEU A 12 -11.99 4.08 -16.31
N LEU A 13 -13.03 4.90 -16.29
CA LEU A 13 -13.19 6.04 -17.20
C LEU A 13 -12.09 7.09 -17.02
N LEU A 14 -11.55 7.22 -15.80
CA LEU A 14 -10.45 8.14 -15.50
C LEU A 14 -9.07 7.63 -15.96
N ALA A 15 -8.91 6.35 -16.30
CA ALA A 15 -7.59 5.83 -16.68
C ALA A 15 -7.01 6.47 -17.97
N PRO A 16 -7.76 6.59 -19.09
CA PRO A 16 -7.25 7.27 -20.29
C PRO A 16 -6.82 8.74 -20.05
N PRO A 17 -7.63 9.62 -19.40
CA PRO A 17 -7.19 10.98 -19.13
C PRO A 17 -6.04 11.04 -18.12
N THR A 18 -5.95 10.14 -17.14
CA THR A 18 -4.78 10.05 -16.25
C THR A 18 -3.51 9.71 -17.02
N LEU A 19 -3.57 8.75 -17.95
CA LEU A 19 -2.42 8.38 -18.78
C LEU A 19 -1.98 9.53 -19.69
N ALA A 20 -2.94 10.17 -20.36
CA ALA A 20 -2.68 11.31 -21.24
C ALA A 20 -2.07 12.50 -20.46
N ALA A 21 -2.61 12.81 -19.29
CA ALA A 21 -2.08 13.87 -18.43
C ALA A 21 -0.68 13.52 -17.89
N GLY A 22 -0.48 12.28 -17.44
CA GLY A 22 0.83 11.80 -16.95
C GLY A 22 1.91 11.91 -18.03
N TRP A 23 1.61 11.48 -19.25
CA TRP A 23 2.53 11.63 -20.38
C TRP A 23 2.72 13.10 -20.75
N GLY A 24 1.65 13.89 -20.83
CA GLY A 24 1.74 15.31 -21.17
C GLY A 24 2.57 16.15 -20.18
N LEU A 25 2.59 15.76 -18.90
CA LEU A 25 3.36 16.46 -17.85
C LEU A 25 4.81 16.00 -17.75
N THR A 26 5.12 14.75 -18.11
CA THR A 26 6.44 14.15 -17.87
C THR A 26 7.22 13.82 -19.15
N GLY A 27 6.53 13.66 -20.28
CA GLY A 27 7.09 13.10 -21.51
C GLY A 27 7.45 11.61 -21.42
N ASP A 28 7.20 10.96 -20.28
CA ASP A 28 7.69 9.62 -19.98
C ASP A 28 6.52 8.63 -19.83
N TRP A 29 6.49 7.63 -20.71
CA TRP A 29 5.50 6.55 -20.68
C TRP A 29 5.57 5.69 -19.42
N THR A 30 6.75 5.53 -18.84
CA THR A 30 6.97 4.78 -17.60
C THR A 30 6.26 5.46 -16.45
N LEU A 31 6.50 6.76 -16.26
CA LEU A 31 5.86 7.54 -15.20
C LEU A 31 4.35 7.66 -15.41
N ALA A 32 3.92 7.90 -16.65
CA ALA A 32 2.49 7.98 -16.99
C ALA A 32 1.74 6.66 -16.72
N THR A 33 2.35 5.53 -17.10
CA THR A 33 1.78 4.20 -16.87
C THR A 33 1.78 3.88 -15.38
N ALA A 34 2.88 4.13 -14.68
CA ALA A 34 2.98 3.92 -13.23
C ALA A 34 1.90 4.72 -12.47
N ALA A 35 1.72 5.99 -12.80
CA ALA A 35 0.69 6.84 -12.22
C ALA A 35 -0.73 6.32 -12.52
N THR A 36 -0.99 5.88 -13.75
CA THR A 36 -2.29 5.31 -14.16
C THR A 36 -2.58 4.00 -13.42
N CYS A 37 -1.60 3.10 -13.32
CA CYS A 37 -1.70 1.87 -12.55
C CYS A 37 -1.94 2.15 -11.06
N ALA A 38 -1.23 3.12 -10.48
CA ALA A 38 -1.41 3.53 -9.09
C ALA A 38 -2.82 4.09 -8.85
N MET A 39 -3.34 4.91 -9.77
CA MET A 39 -4.71 5.42 -9.71
C MET A 39 -5.74 4.29 -9.81
N LEU A 40 -5.62 3.41 -10.80
CA LEU A 40 -6.52 2.27 -10.95
C LEU A 40 -6.51 1.38 -9.71
N PHE A 41 -5.32 1.06 -9.20
CA PHE A 41 -5.16 0.24 -8.01
C PHE A 41 -5.79 0.92 -6.78
N GLY A 42 -5.43 2.18 -6.51
CA GLY A 42 -5.98 2.93 -5.39
C GLY A 42 -7.49 3.07 -5.45
N GLY A 43 -8.04 3.42 -6.62
CA GLY A 43 -9.47 3.59 -6.83
C GLY A 43 -10.26 2.28 -6.70
N LEU A 44 -9.73 1.16 -7.19
CA LEU A 44 -10.43 -0.13 -7.13
C LEU A 44 -10.27 -0.85 -5.78
N MET A 45 -9.13 -0.67 -5.11
CA MET A 45 -8.76 -1.44 -3.92
C MET A 45 -8.96 -0.68 -2.60
N PHE A 46 -8.73 0.64 -2.56
CA PHE A 46 -8.80 1.45 -1.33
C PHE A 46 -10.13 2.21 -1.18
N GLY A 47 -11.24 1.49 -1.37
CA GLY A 47 -12.58 2.05 -1.21
C GLY A 47 -12.92 2.46 0.23
N PRO A 48 -13.90 3.35 0.41
CA PRO A 48 -14.34 3.83 1.73
C PRO A 48 -15.03 2.75 2.58
N ASP A 49 -15.38 1.60 1.97
CA ASP A 49 -16.10 0.49 2.58
C ASP A 49 -15.18 -0.71 2.91
N LEU A 50 -13.86 -0.49 3.03
CA LEU A 50 -12.92 -1.53 3.49
C LEU A 50 -13.15 -1.93 4.96
N ASP A 51 -13.86 -1.10 5.72
CA ASP A 51 -14.29 -1.36 7.09
C ASP A 51 -15.51 -2.29 7.19
N ILE A 52 -16.06 -2.76 6.07
CA ILE A 52 -17.20 -3.72 6.03
C ILE A 52 -16.98 -4.84 5.02
N GLN A 53 -17.94 -5.78 4.91
CA GLN A 53 -17.96 -6.79 3.85
C GLN A 53 -18.45 -6.16 2.53
N SER A 54 -17.56 -5.44 1.85
CA SER A 54 -17.84 -4.76 0.57
C SER A 54 -17.18 -5.45 -0.61
N ARG A 55 -17.53 -5.01 -1.83
CA ARG A 55 -16.87 -5.46 -3.08
C ARG A 55 -15.37 -5.19 -3.03
N GLN A 56 -14.97 -4.02 -2.51
CA GLN A 56 -13.58 -3.62 -2.37
C GLN A 56 -12.85 -4.49 -1.34
N TYR A 57 -13.48 -4.83 -0.22
CA TYR A 57 -12.92 -5.81 0.72
C TYR A 57 -12.74 -7.19 0.09
N THR A 58 -13.73 -7.67 -0.67
CA THR A 58 -13.68 -8.99 -1.32
C THR A 58 -12.63 -9.07 -2.44
N ARG A 59 -12.32 -7.96 -3.12
CA ARG A 59 -11.27 -7.90 -4.17
C ARG A 59 -9.88 -8.29 -3.70
N TRP A 60 -9.58 -8.12 -2.41
CA TRP A 60 -8.32 -8.55 -1.83
C TRP A 60 -8.14 -10.07 -1.84
N GLY A 61 -9.21 -10.83 -2.07
CA GLY A 61 -9.13 -12.29 -2.20
C GLY A 61 -8.56 -12.91 -0.92
N VAL A 62 -7.44 -13.62 -1.03
CA VAL A 62 -6.73 -14.20 0.12
C VAL A 62 -6.10 -13.13 1.02
N PHE A 63 -5.71 -11.98 0.47
CA PHE A 63 -5.06 -10.88 1.20
C PHE A 63 -6.00 -10.02 2.04
N ARG A 64 -7.28 -10.39 2.15
CA ARG A 64 -8.28 -9.68 2.96
C ARG A 64 -7.90 -9.61 4.45
N PHE A 65 -7.06 -10.54 4.92
CA PHE A 65 -6.57 -10.55 6.31
C PHE A 65 -5.75 -9.30 6.63
N LEU A 66 -5.06 -8.71 5.64
CA LEU A 66 -4.33 -7.46 5.79
C LEU A 66 -5.25 -6.32 6.27
N TRP A 67 -6.53 -6.38 5.93
CA TRP A 67 -7.53 -5.36 6.28
C TRP A 67 -8.39 -5.76 7.48
N PHE A 68 -8.19 -6.94 8.05
CA PHE A 68 -8.95 -7.38 9.21
C PHE A 68 -8.73 -6.48 10.44
N PRO A 69 -7.49 -6.09 10.81
CA PRO A 69 -7.29 -5.12 11.89
C PRO A 69 -7.96 -3.77 11.59
N TYR A 70 -7.82 -3.25 10.38
CA TYR A 70 -8.50 -2.01 9.96
C TYR A 70 -10.01 -2.08 10.17
N LYS A 71 -10.64 -3.17 9.72
CA LYS A 71 -12.08 -3.42 9.87
C LYS A 71 -12.54 -3.47 11.33
N VAL A 72 -11.73 -4.03 12.21
CA VAL A 72 -12.06 -4.12 13.65
C VAL A 72 -11.87 -2.77 14.35
N MET A 73 -10.85 -1.99 13.97
CA MET A 73 -10.51 -0.71 14.62
C MET A 73 -11.44 0.45 14.22
N PHE A 74 -11.89 0.50 12.96
CA PHE A 74 -12.68 1.63 12.47
C PHE A 74 -14.17 1.31 12.41
N ARG A 75 -14.99 2.12 13.10
CA ARG A 75 -16.45 2.05 12.97
C ARG A 75 -16.89 2.58 11.61
N HIS A 76 -17.77 1.84 10.95
CA HIS A 76 -18.34 2.21 9.65
C HIS A 76 -18.96 3.61 9.67
N ARG A 77 -18.60 4.44 8.68
CA ARG A 77 -18.99 5.86 8.51
C ARG A 77 -18.48 6.85 9.56
N SER A 78 -17.40 6.53 10.27
CA SER A 78 -16.69 7.56 11.03
C SER A 78 -16.14 8.65 10.08
N ARG A 79 -16.00 9.89 10.56
CA ARG A 79 -15.35 10.97 9.81
C ARG A 79 -13.90 10.63 9.42
N TRP A 80 -13.28 9.71 10.15
CA TRP A 80 -11.92 9.24 9.96
C TRP A 80 -11.78 8.19 8.85
N SER A 81 -12.75 7.27 8.71
CA SER A 81 -12.69 6.22 7.67
C SER A 81 -13.37 6.64 6.35
N HIS A 82 -14.36 7.53 6.41
CA HIS A 82 -15.24 7.86 5.28
C HIS A 82 -15.02 9.26 4.67
N GLY A 83 -14.06 10.03 5.21
CA GLY A 83 -13.63 11.29 4.59
C GLY A 83 -12.82 11.03 3.30
N ILE A 84 -13.03 11.85 2.26
CA ILE A 84 -12.34 11.72 0.96
C ILE A 84 -10.82 11.79 1.11
N ILE A 85 -10.34 12.74 1.92
CA ILE A 85 -8.90 12.97 2.14
C ILE A 85 -8.41 12.09 3.28
N PHE A 86 -8.91 12.30 4.51
CA PHE A 86 -8.41 11.60 5.69
C PHE A 86 -8.63 10.08 5.64
N GLY A 87 -9.77 9.62 5.15
CA GLY A 87 -10.04 8.18 5.01
C GLY A 87 -9.09 7.52 4.03
N THR A 88 -8.80 8.18 2.90
CA THR A 88 -7.86 7.67 1.91
C THR A 88 -6.43 7.67 2.45
N LEU A 89 -6.00 8.76 3.10
CA LEU A 89 -4.68 8.85 3.71
C LEU A 89 -4.46 7.76 4.76
N ILE A 90 -5.43 7.56 5.66
CA ILE A 90 -5.35 6.51 6.68
C ILE A 90 -5.22 5.13 6.03
N ARG A 91 -5.99 4.83 4.98
CA ARG A 91 -5.90 3.55 4.27
C ARG A 91 -4.52 3.34 3.64
N VAL A 92 -3.94 4.37 3.03
CA VAL A 92 -2.60 4.30 2.42
C VAL A 92 -1.53 4.09 3.50
N VAL A 93 -1.54 4.88 4.57
CA VAL A 93 -0.58 4.76 5.68
C VAL A 93 -0.70 3.40 6.36
N TYR A 94 -1.93 2.95 6.63
CA TYR A 94 -2.20 1.63 7.19
C TYR A 94 -1.65 0.52 6.29
N PHE A 95 -1.95 0.56 4.99
CA PHE A 95 -1.51 -0.46 4.05
C PHE A 95 0.02 -0.49 3.93
N ALA A 96 0.66 0.69 3.85
CA ALA A 96 2.12 0.80 3.84
C ALA A 96 2.73 0.21 5.12
N ALA A 97 2.19 0.53 6.31
CA ALA A 97 2.65 -0.04 7.57
C ALA A 97 2.51 -1.57 7.61
N VAL A 98 1.36 -2.10 7.17
CA VAL A 98 1.14 -3.55 7.10
C VAL A 98 2.11 -4.22 6.12
N LEU A 99 2.34 -3.65 4.94
CA LEU A 99 3.32 -4.18 3.99
C LEU A 99 4.74 -4.16 4.55
N THR A 100 5.13 -3.09 5.24
CA THR A 100 6.43 -3.02 5.92
C THR A 100 6.57 -4.12 6.96
N LEU A 101 5.55 -4.35 7.79
CA LEU A 101 5.57 -5.42 8.79
C LEU A 101 5.63 -6.81 8.16
N VAL A 102 4.89 -7.04 7.07
CA VAL A 102 4.94 -8.31 6.32
C VAL A 102 6.32 -8.51 5.71
N ALA A 103 6.92 -7.48 5.11
CA ALA A 103 8.26 -7.55 4.53
C ALA A 103 9.31 -7.85 5.61
N TRP A 104 9.26 -7.13 6.75
CA TRP A 104 10.12 -7.38 7.91
C TRP A 104 9.96 -8.81 8.43
N GLY A 105 8.73 -9.28 8.62
CA GLY A 105 8.44 -10.65 9.02
C GLY A 105 8.99 -11.68 8.04
N GLY A 106 8.85 -11.44 6.74
CA GLY A 106 9.40 -12.30 5.68
C GLY A 106 10.93 -12.35 5.69
N VAL A 107 11.60 -11.21 5.82
CA VAL A 107 13.06 -11.11 5.92
C VAL A 107 13.55 -11.82 7.19
N TYR A 108 12.89 -11.58 8.32
CA TYR A 108 13.21 -12.22 9.58
C TYR A 108 13.07 -13.73 9.50
N LEU A 109 11.93 -14.24 9.02
CA LEU A 109 11.71 -15.68 8.83
C LEU A 109 12.75 -16.29 7.90
N ARG A 110 13.07 -15.63 6.77
CA ARG A 110 14.14 -16.08 5.87
C ARG A 110 15.47 -16.19 6.60
N ALA A 111 15.83 -15.22 7.43
CA ALA A 111 17.06 -15.26 8.20
C ALA A 111 17.06 -16.45 9.18
N VAL A 112 15.95 -16.68 9.90
CA VAL A 112 15.81 -17.86 10.78
C VAL A 112 15.99 -19.17 10.00
N PHE A 113 15.38 -19.30 8.82
CA PHE A 113 15.49 -20.51 8.00
C PHE A 113 16.92 -20.76 7.51
N LEU A 114 17.66 -19.70 7.15
CA LEU A 114 19.05 -19.84 6.70
C LEU A 114 20.01 -20.12 7.86
N SER A 115 19.68 -19.67 9.07
CA SER A 115 20.47 -19.86 10.29
C SER A 115 20.08 -21.14 11.05
N GLU A 116 19.54 -22.15 10.36
CA GLU A 116 19.11 -23.44 10.93
C GLU A 116 18.14 -23.31 12.12
N GLY A 117 17.30 -22.28 12.13
CA GLY A 117 16.33 -22.02 13.20
C GLY A 117 16.82 -21.08 14.29
N THR A 118 18.06 -20.59 14.21
CA THR A 118 18.58 -19.59 15.16
C THR A 118 18.08 -18.19 14.76
N PRO A 119 17.26 -17.52 15.60
CA PRO A 119 16.79 -16.19 15.28
C PRO A 119 17.93 -15.15 15.31
N PRO A 120 17.92 -14.16 14.40
CA PRO A 120 18.88 -13.06 14.42
C PRO A 120 18.90 -12.34 15.77
N GLY A 121 20.10 -12.07 16.28
CA GLY A 121 20.29 -11.27 17.48
C GLY A 121 20.15 -9.77 17.20
N TRP A 122 20.16 -8.96 18.26
CA TRP A 122 20.15 -7.50 18.13
C TRP A 122 21.35 -6.97 17.33
N ASP A 123 22.51 -7.59 17.47
CA ASP A 123 23.73 -7.19 16.75
C ASP A 123 23.60 -7.43 15.24
N ASP A 124 22.98 -8.54 14.82
CA ASP A 124 22.72 -8.83 13.40
C ASP A 124 21.76 -7.83 12.78
N VAL A 125 20.73 -7.43 13.53
CA VAL A 125 19.76 -6.40 13.11
C VAL A 125 20.43 -5.04 12.98
N LEU A 126 21.24 -4.65 13.96
CA LEU A 126 21.99 -3.38 13.93
C LEU A 126 23.02 -3.36 12.80
N TYR A 127 23.68 -4.49 12.54
CA TYR A 127 24.60 -4.63 11.42
C TYR A 127 23.88 -4.46 10.08
N ALA A 128 22.76 -5.16 9.88
CA ALA A 128 21.95 -5.02 8.67
C ALA A 128 21.47 -3.57 8.46
N TRP A 129 21.10 -2.88 9.54
CA TRP A 129 20.70 -1.48 9.49
C TRP A 129 21.85 -0.55 9.06
N ARG A 130 23.05 -0.71 9.63
CA ARG A 130 24.24 0.05 9.24
C ARG A 130 24.60 -0.13 7.78
N VAL A 131 24.52 -1.37 7.27
CA VAL A 131 24.76 -1.66 5.86
C VAL A 131 23.76 -0.90 4.98
N ILE A 132 22.49 -0.82 5.38
CA ILE A 132 21.49 -0.04 4.64
C ILE A 132 21.83 1.45 4.66
N GLU A 133 22.20 2.01 5.81
CA GLU A 133 22.58 3.43 5.94
C GLU A 133 23.80 3.78 5.07
N GLU A 134 24.85 2.96 5.12
CA GLU A 134 26.07 3.14 4.31
C GLU A 134 25.76 3.08 2.81
N ASN A 135 24.94 2.12 2.39
CA ASN A 135 24.52 2.01 1.00
C ASN A 135 23.62 3.18 0.57
N ALA A 136 22.69 3.62 1.41
CA ALA A 136 21.82 4.77 1.11
C ALA A 136 22.63 6.07 0.95
N ALA A 137 23.62 6.28 1.81
CA ALA A 137 24.55 7.40 1.71
C ALA A 137 25.34 7.36 0.39
N ALA A 138 25.73 6.18 -0.09
CA ALA A 138 26.41 6.00 -1.38
C ALA A 138 25.54 6.40 -2.59
N TYR A 139 24.21 6.41 -2.45
CA TYR A 139 23.27 6.89 -3.47
C TYR A 139 22.84 8.35 -3.28
N GLY A 140 23.47 9.09 -2.37
CA GLY A 140 23.11 10.49 -2.09
C GLY A 140 21.79 10.66 -1.34
N VAL A 141 21.25 9.58 -0.78
CA VAL A 141 20.07 9.59 0.08
C VAL A 141 20.56 9.71 1.52
N GLY A 142 20.90 10.92 1.94
CA GLY A 142 21.46 11.17 3.28
C GLY A 142 22.33 12.42 3.32
N GLY A 143 21.68 13.57 3.44
CA GLY A 143 22.27 14.90 3.66
C GLY A 143 21.18 15.87 4.06
#